data_AF-A0AAU1BI77-F1
#
_entry.id   AF-A0AAU1BI77-F1
#
_cell.length_a   1.000
_cell.length_b   1.000
_cell.length_c   1.000
_cell.angle_alpha   90.00
_cell.angle_beta   90.00
_cell.angle_gamma   90.00
#
_symmetry.space_group_name_H-M   'P 1'
#
loop_
_entity.id
_entity.type
_entity.pdbx_description
1 polymer ?
#
loop_
_entity_poly.entity_id
_entity_poly.type
_entity_poly.pdbx_seq_one_letter_code
_entity_poly.pdbx_strand_id
1 'polypeptide(L)'
;MKTHGINLVVLHDLDPVRAAIEQAVATADASEAPGLRRALSLLDEHRRSDTDIKVRWARQYLDEAGVPAGDTSARTIKKLRQAVPGLGLGEAVTLVTLAAER
;
A
#
# COMPACT_ATOMS: atom_id res chain seq x y z
N MET A 1 -0.27 19.41 24.08
CA MET A 1 -1.01 19.22 22.81
C MET A 1 -0.70 17.84 22.27
N LYS A 2 -1.69 16.95 22.14
CA LYS A 2 -1.52 15.68 21.41
C LYS A 2 -1.62 15.99 19.91
N THR A 3 -0.48 16.11 19.25
CA THR A 3 -0.42 16.26 17.79
C THR A 3 -0.99 14.99 17.17
N HIS A 4 -2.23 15.04 16.66
CA HIS A 4 -2.80 13.95 15.89
C HIS A 4 -2.07 13.93 14.55
N GLY A 5 -1.18 12.95 14.37
CA GLY A 5 -0.55 12.71 13.08
C GLY A 5 -1.60 12.33 12.04
N ILE A 6 -1.33 12.65 10.79
CA ILE A 6 -2.09 12.16 9.64
C ILE A 6 -1.85 10.65 9.55
N ASN A 7 -2.93 9.87 9.51
CA ASN A 7 -2.87 8.44 9.19
C ASN A 7 -2.82 8.26 7.68
N LEU A 8 -1.92 7.39 7.20
CA LEU A 8 -1.84 7.07 5.78
C LEU A 8 -3.03 6.16 5.39
N VAL A 9 -3.75 6.55 4.33
CA VAL A 9 -4.85 5.74 3.75
C VAL A 9 -4.35 5.10 2.46
N VAL A 10 -4.64 3.81 2.28
CA VAL A 10 -4.35 3.09 1.05
C VAL A 10 -5.60 3.06 0.18
N LEU A 11 -5.43 3.43 -1.08
CA LEU A 11 -6.47 3.29 -2.11
C LEU A 11 -6.07 2.13 -3.02
N HIS A 12 -7.00 1.20 -3.23
CA HIS A 12 -6.84 0.09 -4.16
C HIS A 12 -7.57 0.41 -5.46
N ASP A 13 -6.85 0.90 -6.46
CA ASP A 13 -7.42 1.32 -7.75
C ASP A 13 -8.14 0.18 -8.49
N LEU A 14 -7.86 -1.08 -8.12
CA LEU A 14 -8.48 -2.27 -8.71
C LEU A 14 -9.77 -2.70 -8.02
N ASP A 15 -10.13 -2.16 -6.86
CA ASP A 15 -11.37 -2.53 -6.16
C ASP A 15 -12.63 -2.15 -6.97
N PRO A 16 -12.72 -0.96 -7.61
CA PRO A 16 -13.84 -0.64 -8.50
C PRO A 16 -13.92 -1.58 -9.72
N VAL A 17 -12.76 -1.98 -10.26
CA VAL A 17 -12.68 -2.89 -11.42
C VAL A 17 -13.15 -4.29 -11.02
N ARG A 18 -12.73 -4.78 -9.85
CA ARG A 18 -13.22 -6.04 -9.28
C ARG A 18 -14.73 -6.03 -9.14
N ALA A 19 -15.28 -4.98 -8.53
CA ALA A 19 -16.73 -4.86 -8.35
C ALA A 19 -17.49 -4.87 -9.68
N ALA A 20 -16.95 -4.23 -10.71
CA ALA A 20 -17.53 -4.27 -12.06
C ALA A 20 -17.50 -5.69 -12.67
N ILE A 21 -16.41 -6.44 -12.48
CA ILE A 21 -16.29 -7.82 -12.97
C ILE A 21 -17.22 -8.75 -12.19
N GLU A 22 -17.34 -8.61 -10.87
CA GLU A 22 -18.31 -9.37 -10.06
C GLU A 22 -19.74 -9.17 -10.54
N GLN A 23 -20.11 -7.93 -10.86
CA GLN A 23 -21.41 -7.62 -11.43
C GLN A 23 -21.59 -8.25 -12.82
N ALA A 24 -20.54 -8.23 -13.66
CA ALA A 24 -20.59 -8.87 -14.97
C ALA A 24 -20.77 -10.40 -14.86
N VAL A 25 -20.09 -11.06 -13.91
CA VAL A 25 -20.25 -12.50 -13.63
C VAL A 25 -21.70 -12.82 -13.26
N ALA A 26 -22.36 -11.95 -12.47
CA ALA A 26 -23.73 -12.18 -12.03
C ALA A 26 -24.76 -12.17 -13.18
N THR A 27 -24.44 -11.52 -14.30
CA THR A 27 -25.32 -11.39 -15.48
C THR A 27 -24.82 -12.14 -16.71
N ALA A 28 -23.61 -12.71 -16.66
CA ALA A 28 -22.97 -13.37 -17.78
C ALA A 28 -23.65 -14.70 -18.15
N ASP A 29 -23.62 -15.02 -19.44
CA ASP A 29 -24.02 -16.34 -19.92
C ASP A 29 -22.95 -17.41 -19.65
N ALA A 30 -23.27 -18.67 -19.98
CA ALA A 30 -22.40 -19.80 -19.73
C ALA A 30 -21.07 -19.75 -20.51
N SER A 31 -21.00 -18.99 -21.60
CA SER A 31 -19.80 -18.84 -22.43
C SER A 31 -18.83 -17.80 -21.88
N GLU A 32 -19.34 -16.70 -21.30
CA GLU A 32 -18.52 -15.60 -20.78
C GLU A 32 -18.11 -15.78 -19.30
N ALA A 33 -18.98 -16.40 -18.49
CA ALA A 33 -18.77 -16.55 -17.04
C ALA A 33 -17.43 -17.20 -16.62
N PRO A 34 -16.88 -18.22 -17.33
CA PRO A 34 -15.58 -18.79 -16.98
C PRO A 34 -14.43 -17.79 -17.11
N GLY A 35 -14.44 -16.95 -18.16
CA GLY A 35 -13.40 -15.95 -18.41
C GLY A 35 -13.38 -14.86 -17.34
N LEU A 36 -14.57 -14.34 -16.99
CA LEU A 36 -14.71 -13.32 -15.95
C LEU A 36 -14.30 -13.84 -14.57
N ARG A 37 -14.62 -15.10 -14.23
CA ARG A 37 -14.13 -15.73 -12.99
C ARG A 37 -12.62 -15.88 -12.98
N ARG A 38 -11.98 -16.20 -14.11
CA ARG A 38 -10.51 -16.22 -14.20
C ARG A 38 -9.92 -14.82 -14.00
N ALA A 39 -10.56 -13.78 -14.54
CA ALA A 39 -10.13 -12.41 -14.31
C ALA A 39 -10.19 -12.03 -12.82
N LEU A 40 -11.23 -12.42 -12.08
CA LEU A 40 -11.29 -12.23 -10.62
C LEU A 40 -10.14 -12.94 -9.90
N SER A 41 -9.85 -14.19 -10.27
CA SER A 41 -8.72 -14.92 -9.69
C SER A 41 -7.38 -14.21 -9.94
N LEU A 42 -7.16 -13.65 -11.13
CA LEU A 42 -5.96 -12.86 -11.42
C LEU A 42 -5.88 -11.60 -10.56
N LEU A 43 -7.00 -10.92 -10.32
CA LEU A 43 -7.04 -9.77 -9.42
C LEU A 43 -6.71 -10.16 -7.97
N ASP A 44 -7.12 -11.35 -7.51
CA ASP A 44 -6.77 -11.88 -6.20
C ASP A 44 -5.28 -12.21 -6.07
N GLU A 45 -4.69 -12.83 -7.09
CA GLU A 45 -3.25 -13.14 -7.15
C GLU A 45 -2.38 -11.87 -7.04
N HIS A 46 -2.88 -10.72 -7.49
CA HIS A 46 -2.18 -9.44 -7.43
C HIS A 46 -2.58 -8.53 -6.26
N ARG A 47 -3.52 -8.95 -5.41
CA ARG A 47 -3.96 -8.15 -4.27
C ARG A 47 -2.83 -8.06 -3.25
N ARG A 48 -2.43 -6.84 -2.92
CA ARG A 48 -1.41 -6.56 -1.90
C ARG A 48 -2.08 -6.14 -0.60
N SER A 49 -1.47 -6.46 0.54
CA SER A 49 -1.93 -5.91 1.81
C SER A 49 -1.65 -4.40 1.88
N ASP A 50 -2.47 -3.66 2.63
CA ASP A 50 -2.23 -2.24 2.89
C ASP A 50 -0.83 -2.02 3.44
N THR A 51 -0.38 -2.88 4.36
CA THR A 51 0.96 -2.84 4.93
C THR A 51 2.04 -2.94 3.85
N ASP A 52 1.92 -3.86 2.89
CA ASP A 52 2.90 -4.00 1.81
C ASP A 52 2.93 -2.78 0.88
N ILE A 53 1.77 -2.15 0.66
CA ILE A 53 1.67 -0.92 -0.12
C ILE A 53 2.36 0.22 0.61
N LYS A 54 2.05 0.43 1.90
CA LYS A 54 2.66 1.47 2.72
C LYS A 54 4.18 1.28 2.88
N VAL A 55 4.64 0.04 3.07
CA VAL A 55 6.07 -0.28 3.17
C VAL A 55 6.81 0.01 1.88
N ARG A 56 6.29 -0.44 0.74
CA ARG A 56 6.88 -0.13 -0.58
C ARG A 56 6.95 1.37 -0.81
N TRP A 57 5.88 2.10 -0.49
CA TRP A 57 5.85 3.55 -0.58
C TRP A 57 6.90 4.20 0.32
N ALA A 58 7.04 3.75 1.58
CA ALA A 58 8.04 4.28 2.49
C ALA A 58 9.47 4.06 1.98
N ARG A 59 9.76 2.87 1.41
CA ARG A 59 11.05 2.58 0.77
C ARG A 59 11.35 3.55 -0.35
N GLN A 60 10.40 3.76 -1.26
CA GLN A 60 10.58 4.70 -2.36
C GLN A 60 11.00 6.09 -1.87
N TYR A 61 10.31 6.65 -0.87
CA TYR A 61 10.65 7.96 -0.32
C TYR A 61 12.01 7.99 0.39
N LEU A 62 12.38 6.91 1.06
CA LEU A 62 13.68 6.79 1.72
C LEU A 62 14.83 6.68 0.70
N ASP A 63 14.63 5.90 -0.36
CA ASP A 63 15.57 5.73 -1.47
C ASP A 63 15.77 7.07 -2.20
N GLU A 64 14.69 7.79 -2.51
CA GLU A 64 14.72 9.15 -3.08
C GLU A 64 15.45 10.14 -2.16
N ALA A 65 15.36 9.96 -0.84
CA ALA A 65 16.06 10.76 0.15
C ALA A 65 17.52 10.30 0.40
N GLY A 66 18.01 9.30 -0.34
CA GLY A 66 19.37 8.74 -0.21
C GLY A 66 19.62 8.10 1.15
N VAL A 67 18.61 7.47 1.74
CA VAL A 67 18.76 6.69 2.97
C VAL A 67 19.19 5.27 2.61
N PRO A 68 20.26 4.73 3.24
CA PRO A 68 20.64 3.35 3.03
C PRO A 68 19.52 2.37 3.42
N ALA A 69 19.33 1.33 2.62
CA ALA A 69 18.41 0.24 2.95
C ALA A 69 18.76 -0.37 4.33
N GLY A 70 17.75 -0.59 5.15
CA GLY A 70 17.90 -1.14 6.51
C GLY A 70 18.28 -0.12 7.60
N ASP A 71 18.53 1.15 7.28
CA ASP A 71 18.80 2.18 8.28
C ASP A 71 17.52 2.55 9.05
N THR A 72 17.41 2.13 10.32
CA THR A 72 16.27 2.42 11.19
C THR A 72 16.50 3.58 12.17
N SER A 73 17.52 4.40 11.93
CA SER A 73 17.90 5.49 12.83
C SER A 73 16.82 6.58 12.95
N ALA A 74 16.91 7.37 14.01
CA ALA A 74 16.09 8.58 14.18
C ALA A 74 16.25 9.57 13.00
N ARG A 75 17.40 9.55 12.30
CA ARG A 75 17.62 10.33 11.09
C ARG A 75 16.74 9.84 9.94
N THR A 76 16.64 8.53 9.75
CA THR A 76 15.74 7.92 8.76
C THR A 76 14.29 8.29 9.03
N ILE A 77 13.83 8.11 10.27
CA ILE A 77 12.46 8.45 10.68
C ILE A 77 12.19 9.95 10.44
N LYS A 78 13.17 10.82 10.73
CA LYS A 78 13.06 12.25 10.45
C LYS A 78 12.97 12.53 8.95
N LYS A 79 13.78 11.88 8.12
CA LYS A 79 13.74 12.06 6.66
C LYS A 79 12.39 11.64 6.07
N LEU A 80 11.83 10.51 6.49
CA LEU A 80 10.50 10.08 6.05
C LEU A 80 9.43 11.11 6.42
N ARG A 81 9.45 11.64 7.65
CA ARG A 81 8.51 12.68 8.11
C ARG A 81 8.72 14.04 7.44
N GLN A 82 9.92 14.32 6.92
CA GLN A 82 10.18 15.52 6.12
C GLN A 82 9.65 15.38 4.71
N ALA A 83 9.79 14.19 4.11
CA ALA A 83 9.24 13.88 2.81
C ALA A 83 7.70 13.85 2.82
N VAL A 84 7.10 13.50 3.97
CA VAL A 84 5.65 13.37 4.12
C VAL A 84 5.20 14.20 5.33
N PRO A 85 4.97 15.51 5.13
CA PRO A 85 4.55 16.41 6.19
C PRO A 85 3.25 15.95 6.83
N GLY A 86 3.22 15.93 8.16
CA GLY A 86 2.04 15.52 8.94
C GLY A 86 2.02 14.03 9.30
N LEU A 87 2.92 13.19 8.77
CA LEU A 87 3.04 11.80 9.19
C LEU A 87 3.33 11.70 10.70
N GLY A 88 2.49 10.94 11.39
CA GLY A 88 2.61 10.70 12.82
C GLY A 88 3.94 9.99 13.16
N LEU A 89 4.54 10.32 14.31
CA LEU A 89 5.81 9.72 14.69
C LEU A 89 5.70 8.19 14.86
N GLY A 90 4.61 7.71 15.46
CA GLY A 90 4.38 6.27 15.62
C GLY A 90 4.30 5.55 14.27
N GLU A 91 3.49 6.06 13.33
CA GLU A 91 3.38 5.47 11.99
C GLU A 91 4.71 5.53 11.23
N ALA A 92 5.46 6.62 11.34
CA ALA A 92 6.79 6.73 10.75
C ALA A 92 7.77 5.69 11.30
N VAL A 93 7.78 5.45 12.62
CA VAL A 93 8.61 4.41 13.24
C VAL A 93 8.22 3.04 12.69
N THR A 94 6.93 2.70 12.71
CA THR A 94 6.44 1.40 12.21
C THR A 94 6.83 1.17 10.76
N LEU A 95 6.65 2.18 9.89
CA LEU A 95 6.98 2.05 8.47
C LEU A 95 8.48 1.87 8.23
N VAL A 96 9.34 2.60 8.94
CA VAL A 96 10.79 2.46 8.81
C VAL A 96 11.25 1.08 9.28
N THR A 97 10.73 0.59 10.40
CA THR A 97 11.05 -0.77 10.90
C THR A 97 10.64 -1.84 9.88
N LEU A 98 9.39 -1.82 9.42
CA LEU A 98 8.91 -2.80 8.45
C LEU A 98 9.63 -2.70 7.10
N ALA A 99 10.02 -1.49 6.69
CA ALA A 99 10.80 -1.26 5.48
C ALA A 99 12.25 -1.76 5.60
N ALA A 100 12.79 -1.94 6.79
CA ALA A 100 14.11 -2.54 7.01
C ALA A 100 14.07 -4.08 7.07
N GLU A 101 12.92 -4.67 7.44
CA GLU A 101 12.78 -6.12 7.69
C GLU A 101 12.39 -6.96 6.47
N ARG A 102 11.69 -6.38 5.49
CA ARG A 102 11.19 -7.08 4.28
C ARG A 102 12.04 -6.85 3.05
#